data_AF-A0A7C6BAE2-F1
#
_entry.id   AF-A0A7C6BAE2-F1
#
_cell.length_a   1.000
_cell.length_b   1.000
_cell.length_c   1.000
_cell.angle_alpha   90.00
_cell.angle_beta   90.00
_cell.angle_gamma   90.00
#
_symmetry.space_group_name_H-M   'P 1'
#
loop_
_entity.id
_entity.type
_entity.pdbx_description
1 polymer ?
#
loop_
_entity_poly.entity_id
_entity_poly.type
_entity_poly.pdbx_seq_one_letter_code
_entity_poly.pdbx_strand_id
1 'polypeptide(L)'
;MSYIHKTAIIEEGATIGNNVHIGPFVTISSQATIGDDTTIDAHAVIDGKTTIGKGNHIFSHAVVGSIPQDLKFNGEEVELIIGDNNKIREFTLLNPGTKGGGSVTKIGNNNLLMGYVHLGHDVIMGNNCILANGATLAGHVELGDNVVIGGLTPVHQFVHIGDFAMIAGASALSQDIPPYCLAEGNRATLRGLNLTGLRRGLPREAVNELKIAYKELFESGQALQEIANNLYQNSSSEHVKKLAEFITKSKRGIPYTRK
;
A
#
# COMPACT_ATOMS: atom_id res chain seq x y z
N MET A 1 15.82 22.50 15.43
CA MET A 1 15.50 22.22 16.85
C MET A 1 14.12 21.61 16.87
N SER A 2 13.94 20.46 17.53
CA SER A 2 12.65 19.79 17.60
C SER A 2 11.66 20.60 18.45
N TYR A 3 10.38 20.54 18.11
CA TYR A 3 9.29 21.08 18.92
C TYR A 3 8.49 19.93 19.50
N ILE A 4 8.37 19.87 20.82
CA ILE A 4 7.56 18.86 21.51
C ILE A 4 6.61 19.60 22.43
N HIS A 5 5.31 19.48 22.16
CA HIS A 5 4.31 20.13 22.99
C HIS A 5 4.33 19.54 24.41
N LYS A 6 4.16 20.38 25.43
CA LYS A 6 4.24 19.99 26.87
C LYS A 6 3.22 18.94 27.33
N THR A 7 2.20 18.65 26.51
CA THR A 7 1.16 17.64 26.80
C THR A 7 1.35 16.36 25.98
N ALA A 8 2.38 16.28 25.14
CA ALA A 8 2.75 15.02 24.51
C ALA A 8 3.33 14.08 25.57
N ILE A 9 2.96 12.80 25.49
CA ILE A 9 3.48 11.75 26.35
C ILE A 9 4.41 10.89 25.50
N ILE A 10 5.71 11.03 25.73
CA ILE A 10 6.74 10.23 25.07
C ILE A 10 7.31 9.31 26.14
N GLU A 11 7.12 8.00 25.98
CA GLU A 11 7.64 7.03 26.93
C GLU A 11 9.18 6.97 26.90
N GLU A 12 9.78 6.64 28.04
CA GLU A 12 11.22 6.45 28.16
C GLU A 12 11.69 5.29 27.27
N GLY A 13 12.63 5.55 26.36
CA GLY A 13 13.14 4.59 25.38
C GLY A 13 12.88 5.00 23.93
N ALA A 14 11.86 5.83 23.68
CA ALA A 14 11.54 6.30 22.34
C ALA A 14 12.72 7.08 21.73
N THR A 15 13.01 6.82 20.45
CA THR A 15 14.08 7.51 19.72
C THR A 15 13.48 8.59 18.84
N ILE A 16 13.85 9.86 19.09
CA ILE A 16 13.35 11.02 18.37
C ILE A 16 14.49 11.67 17.58
N GLY A 17 14.30 11.81 16.27
CA GLY A 17 15.23 12.47 15.35
C GLY A 17 15.30 13.98 15.51
N ASN A 18 16.05 14.61 14.61
CA ASN A 18 16.25 16.05 14.58
C ASN A 18 15.07 16.77 13.93
N ASN A 19 14.76 17.98 14.39
CA ASN A 19 13.72 18.85 13.83
C ASN A 19 12.32 18.22 13.77
N VAL A 20 12.05 17.23 14.62
CA VAL A 20 10.73 16.61 14.72
C VAL A 20 9.75 17.59 15.37
N HIS A 21 8.52 17.63 14.87
CA HIS A 21 7.43 18.38 15.47
C HIS A 21 6.39 17.42 16.06
N ILE A 22 6.14 17.52 17.36
CA ILE A 22 5.17 16.70 18.10
C ILE A 22 4.12 17.61 18.73
N GLY A 23 2.89 17.48 18.25
CA GLY A 23 1.74 18.26 18.66
C GLY A 23 1.18 17.89 20.04
N PRO A 24 0.16 18.61 20.52
CA PRO A 24 -0.44 18.38 21.82
C PRO A 24 -1.14 17.02 21.90
N PHE A 25 -1.03 16.36 23.06
CA PHE A 25 -1.72 15.10 23.36
C PHE A 25 -1.36 13.93 22.43
N VAL A 26 -0.20 13.99 21.78
CA VAL A 26 0.39 12.83 21.10
C VAL A 26 0.93 11.84 22.13
N THR A 27 0.77 10.55 21.89
CA THR A 27 1.41 9.48 22.68
C THR A 27 2.40 8.69 21.83
N ILE A 28 3.61 8.44 22.34
CA ILE A 28 4.66 7.69 21.63
C ILE A 28 5.20 6.59 22.54
N SER A 29 5.12 5.35 22.05
CA SER A 29 5.66 4.13 22.68
C SER A 29 7.18 4.19 22.88
N SER A 30 7.64 3.57 23.96
CA SER A 30 9.07 3.40 24.32
C SER A 30 9.89 2.66 23.27
N GLN A 31 9.25 1.92 22.36
CA GLN A 31 9.91 1.18 21.28
C GLN A 31 9.82 1.89 19.92
N ALA A 32 9.23 3.08 19.87
CA ALA A 32 9.08 3.82 18.62
C ALA A 32 10.37 4.56 18.23
N THR A 33 10.63 4.65 16.93
CA THR A 33 11.69 5.46 16.34
C THR A 33 11.08 6.44 15.35
N ILE A 34 11.32 7.74 15.54
CA ILE A 34 10.82 8.83 14.69
C ILE A 34 12.00 9.49 13.98
N GLY A 35 12.03 9.42 12.66
CA GLY A 35 13.08 10.01 11.83
C GLY A 35 13.04 11.54 11.75
N ASP A 36 14.13 12.12 11.28
CA ASP A 36 14.32 13.57 11.14
C ASP A 36 13.19 14.25 10.35
N ASP A 37 12.90 15.51 10.69
CA ASP A 37 11.96 16.39 9.98
C ASP A 37 10.51 15.86 9.91
N THR A 38 10.17 14.81 10.68
CA THR A 38 8.81 14.28 10.77
C THR A 38 7.92 15.15 11.65
N THR A 39 6.67 15.34 11.23
CA THR A 39 5.63 16.07 11.95
C THR A 39 4.52 15.12 12.37
N ILE A 40 4.13 15.18 13.64
CA ILE A 40 3.05 14.40 14.26
C ILE A 40 2.07 15.38 14.89
N ASP A 41 0.88 15.48 14.32
CA ASP A 41 -0.15 16.43 14.75
C ASP A 41 -0.92 15.94 15.99
N ALA A 42 -1.70 16.84 16.57
CA ALA A 42 -2.39 16.64 17.84
C ALA A 42 -3.18 15.33 17.91
N HIS A 43 -3.17 14.66 19.06
CA HIS A 43 -3.93 13.45 19.34
C HIS A 43 -3.59 12.21 18.49
N ALA A 44 -2.49 12.21 17.72
CA ALA A 44 -2.01 10.98 17.10
C ALA A 44 -1.41 10.01 18.14
N VAL A 45 -1.50 8.72 17.88
CA VAL A 45 -0.97 7.65 18.73
C VAL A 45 0.05 6.86 17.92
N ILE A 46 1.30 6.83 18.39
CA ILE A 46 2.36 5.98 17.85
C ILE A 46 2.67 4.90 18.88
N ASP A 47 2.35 3.65 18.56
CA ASP A 47 2.36 2.53 19.51
C ASP A 47 3.30 1.40 19.06
N GLY A 48 3.64 0.50 19.99
CA GLY A 48 4.45 -0.69 19.73
C GLY A 48 5.86 -0.41 19.21
N LYS A 49 6.46 -1.42 18.58
CA LYS A 49 7.72 -1.28 17.85
C LYS A 49 7.42 -0.70 16.46
N THR A 50 7.46 0.62 16.38
CA THR A 50 7.13 1.36 15.15
C THR A 50 8.29 2.23 14.73
N THR A 51 8.82 1.96 13.54
CA THR A 51 9.89 2.76 12.90
C THR A 51 9.27 3.66 11.84
N ILE A 52 9.45 4.98 11.99
CA ILE A 52 8.96 6.00 11.06
C ILE A 52 10.17 6.74 10.50
N GLY A 53 10.30 6.79 9.18
CA GLY A 53 11.38 7.47 8.49
C GLY A 53 11.32 9.00 8.58
N LYS A 54 11.98 9.66 7.65
CA LYS A 54 12.18 11.12 7.62
C LYS A 54 11.08 11.85 6.88
N GLY A 55 10.82 13.10 7.26
CA GLY A 55 9.94 14.01 6.53
C GLY A 55 8.48 13.54 6.44
N ASN A 56 8.05 12.62 7.30
CA ASN A 56 6.67 12.17 7.31
C ASN A 56 5.76 13.22 7.94
N HIS A 57 4.48 13.23 7.56
CA HIS A 57 3.46 14.02 8.21
C HIS A 57 2.29 13.13 8.62
N ILE A 58 2.15 12.94 9.93
CA ILE A 58 1.10 12.15 10.56
C ILE A 58 0.09 13.11 11.16
N PHE A 59 -1.13 13.08 10.66
CA PHE A 59 -2.19 14.01 11.02
C PHE A 59 -2.94 13.56 12.28
N SER A 60 -3.77 14.45 12.79
CA SER A 60 -4.49 14.25 14.03
C SER A 60 -5.34 12.97 14.05
N HIS A 61 -5.36 12.33 15.22
CA HIS A 61 -6.14 11.11 15.48
C HIS A 61 -5.75 9.88 14.63
N ALA A 62 -4.60 9.90 13.94
CA ALA A 62 -4.04 8.69 13.37
C ALA A 62 -3.57 7.74 14.49
N VAL A 63 -3.85 6.44 14.35
CA VAL A 63 -3.36 5.39 15.22
C VAL A 63 -2.40 4.50 14.43
N VAL A 64 -1.13 4.53 14.80
CA VAL A 64 -0.03 3.95 14.04
C VAL A 64 0.73 2.97 14.94
N GLY A 65 0.70 1.69 14.61
CA GLY A 65 1.46 0.65 15.32
C GLY A 65 0.72 -0.10 16.42
N SER A 66 -0.55 0.24 16.69
CA SER A 66 -1.37 -0.52 17.65
C SER A 66 -1.52 -1.98 17.21
N ILE A 67 -1.66 -2.90 18.16
CA ILE A 67 -1.69 -4.34 17.92
C ILE A 67 -2.63 -4.79 16.78
N PRO A 68 -2.32 -5.88 16.05
CA PRO A 68 -3.19 -6.44 15.02
C PRO A 68 -4.58 -6.81 15.53
N GLN A 69 -5.57 -6.76 14.63
CA GLN A 69 -6.94 -7.22 14.91
C GLN A 69 -7.14 -8.74 14.68
N ASP A 70 -6.09 -9.48 14.30
CA ASP A 70 -6.16 -10.93 14.14
C ASP A 70 -6.31 -11.61 15.50
N LEU A 71 -7.34 -12.44 15.67
CA LEU A 71 -7.61 -13.22 16.88
C LEU A 71 -6.48 -14.21 17.23
N LYS A 72 -5.60 -14.51 16.28
CA LYS A 72 -4.41 -15.36 16.51
C LYS A 72 -3.24 -14.61 17.12
N PHE A 73 -3.25 -13.27 17.11
CA PHE A 73 -2.21 -12.48 17.75
C PHE A 73 -2.22 -12.74 19.25
N ASN A 74 -1.05 -13.10 19.81
CA ASN A 74 -0.91 -13.52 21.20
C ASN A 74 0.27 -12.82 21.88
N GLY A 75 0.51 -11.55 21.53
CA GLY A 75 1.58 -10.75 22.12
C GLY A 75 2.98 -11.08 21.58
N GLU A 76 3.07 -11.71 20.41
CA GLU A 76 4.36 -11.87 19.73
C GLU A 76 5.04 -10.53 19.39
N GLU A 77 6.36 -10.56 19.23
CA GLU A 77 7.11 -9.40 18.74
C GLU A 77 6.82 -9.16 17.26
N VAL A 78 6.31 -7.96 16.98
CA VAL A 78 5.89 -7.51 15.65
C VAL A 78 6.29 -6.05 15.45
N GLU A 79 6.46 -5.65 14.20
CA GLU A 79 6.96 -4.33 13.85
C GLU A 79 6.11 -3.68 12.75
N LEU A 80 6.01 -2.36 12.82
CA LEU A 80 5.54 -1.51 11.73
C LEU A 80 6.71 -0.64 11.25
N ILE A 81 7.01 -0.70 9.96
CA ILE A 81 8.09 0.09 9.33
C ILE A 81 7.48 1.01 8.28
N ILE A 82 7.65 2.31 8.45
CA ILE A 82 7.22 3.37 7.54
C ILE A 82 8.47 4.08 7.01
N GLY A 83 8.58 4.21 5.69
CA GLY A 83 9.65 4.94 5.03
C GLY A 83 9.53 6.45 5.18
N ASP A 84 9.98 7.19 4.17
CA ASP A 84 10.14 8.63 4.19
C ASP A 84 9.03 9.37 3.44
N ASN A 85 8.76 10.61 3.83
CA ASN A 85 7.92 11.58 3.11
C ASN A 85 6.46 11.12 2.88
N ASN A 86 5.93 10.25 3.74
CA ASN A 86 4.53 9.84 3.68
C ASN A 86 3.62 10.88 4.33
N LYS A 87 2.40 11.00 3.80
CA LYS A 87 1.31 11.76 4.41
C LYS A 87 0.23 10.80 4.89
N ILE A 88 0.09 10.70 6.21
CA ILE A 88 -0.84 9.80 6.88
C ILE A 88 -1.93 10.67 7.51
N ARG A 89 -3.10 10.72 6.87
CA ARG A 89 -4.18 11.63 7.21
C ARG A 89 -4.96 11.18 8.45
N GLU A 90 -5.99 11.94 8.79
CA GLU A 90 -6.74 11.82 10.02
C GLU A 90 -7.46 10.47 10.14
N PHE A 91 -7.53 9.91 11.35
CA PHE A 91 -8.25 8.67 11.65
C PHE A 91 -7.80 7.42 10.88
N THR A 92 -6.56 7.41 10.36
CA THR A 92 -5.98 6.19 9.80
C THR A 92 -5.63 5.19 10.90
N LEU A 93 -5.78 3.89 10.61
CA LEU A 93 -5.38 2.80 11.51
C LEU A 93 -4.41 1.86 10.82
N LEU A 94 -3.16 1.83 11.28
CA LEU A 94 -2.08 1.03 10.69
C LEU A 94 -1.58 0.01 11.72
N ASN A 95 -1.73 -1.29 11.44
CA ASN A 95 -1.30 -2.35 12.34
C ASN A 95 0.08 -2.93 11.93
N PRO A 96 0.90 -3.41 12.88
CA PRO A 96 2.12 -4.16 12.59
C PRO A 96 1.78 -5.56 12.05
N GLY A 97 2.80 -6.37 11.76
CA GLY A 97 2.59 -7.74 11.27
C GLY A 97 2.09 -8.71 12.33
N THR A 98 2.09 -9.99 11.97
CA THR A 98 1.84 -11.15 12.86
C THR A 98 2.93 -12.18 12.68
N LYS A 99 3.15 -13.05 13.67
CA LYS A 99 4.14 -14.13 13.55
C LYS A 99 3.92 -15.02 12.32
N GLY A 100 2.66 -15.20 11.90
CA GLY A 100 2.29 -16.00 10.74
C GLY A 100 2.55 -15.32 9.39
N GLY A 101 2.64 -13.98 9.36
CA GLY A 101 2.79 -13.19 8.12
C GLY A 101 4.16 -12.58 7.90
N GLY A 102 5.11 -12.80 8.79
CA GLY A 102 6.47 -12.26 8.71
C GLY A 102 6.78 -11.21 9.79
N SER A 103 5.89 -11.00 10.75
CA SER A 103 6.03 -10.09 11.89
C SER A 103 6.22 -8.62 11.51
N VAL A 104 5.98 -8.24 10.25
CA VAL A 104 6.22 -6.88 9.78
C VAL A 104 5.13 -6.40 8.82
N THR A 105 4.59 -5.22 9.12
CA THR A 105 3.91 -4.39 8.11
C THR A 105 4.93 -3.36 7.61
N LYS A 106 5.05 -3.20 6.29
CA LYS A 106 6.05 -2.31 5.70
C LYS A 106 5.43 -1.37 4.68
N ILE A 107 5.66 -0.07 4.86
CA ILE A 107 5.18 1.01 3.99
C ILE A 107 6.40 1.76 3.47
N GLY A 108 6.48 1.94 2.15
CA GLY A 108 7.56 2.65 1.49
C GLY A 108 7.50 4.18 1.67
N ASN A 109 7.85 4.89 0.60
CA ASN A 109 8.06 6.34 0.63
C ASN A 109 7.04 7.10 -0.21
N ASN A 110 6.87 8.40 0.09
CA ASN A 110 6.07 9.34 -0.70
C ASN A 110 4.59 8.92 -0.89
N ASN A 111 4.04 8.15 0.04
CA ASN A 111 2.66 7.69 -0.05
C ASN A 111 1.68 8.73 0.53
N LEU A 112 0.47 8.74 0.01
CA LEU A 112 -0.66 9.49 0.57
C LEU A 112 -1.74 8.51 1.03
N LEU A 113 -1.90 8.41 2.35
CA LEU A 113 -2.97 7.65 2.99
C LEU A 113 -3.99 8.67 3.48
N MET A 114 -5.13 8.79 2.79
CA MET A 114 -6.17 9.74 3.15
C MET A 114 -6.96 9.29 4.39
N GLY A 115 -7.88 10.12 4.85
CA GLY A 115 -8.54 9.90 6.13
C GLY A 115 -9.30 8.58 6.19
N TYR A 116 -9.33 7.95 7.36
CA TYR A 116 -9.99 6.66 7.61
C TYR A 116 -9.39 5.47 6.82
N VAL A 117 -8.21 5.60 6.21
CA VAL A 117 -7.53 4.44 5.62
C VAL A 117 -7.13 3.45 6.71
N HIS A 118 -7.42 2.18 6.48
CA HIS A 118 -6.96 1.09 7.34
C HIS A 118 -5.99 0.18 6.58
N LEU A 119 -4.81 -0.04 7.16
CA LEU A 119 -3.89 -1.09 6.75
C LEU A 119 -3.85 -2.17 7.83
N GLY A 120 -4.31 -3.36 7.46
CA GLY A 120 -4.24 -4.56 8.28
C GLY A 120 -2.80 -5.04 8.48
N HIS A 121 -2.69 -6.13 9.23
CA HIS A 121 -1.39 -6.73 9.54
C HIS A 121 -0.69 -7.31 8.31
N ASP A 122 0.64 -7.30 8.33
CA ASP A 122 1.49 -7.91 7.30
C ASP A 122 1.30 -7.30 5.90
N VAL A 123 0.76 -6.09 5.82
CA VAL A 123 0.65 -5.36 4.56
C VAL A 123 2.03 -4.90 4.11
N ILE A 124 2.33 -5.12 2.83
CA ILE A 124 3.55 -4.62 2.20
C ILE A 124 3.15 -3.62 1.12
N MET A 125 3.55 -2.36 1.28
CA MET A 125 3.18 -1.27 0.40
C MET A 125 4.42 -0.56 -0.11
N GLY A 126 4.50 -0.39 -1.44
CA GLY A 126 5.58 0.30 -2.12
C GLY A 126 5.55 1.82 -1.91
N ASN A 127 5.94 2.53 -2.96
CA ASN A 127 6.17 3.97 -2.97
C ASN A 127 5.15 4.70 -3.85
N ASN A 128 4.98 6.00 -3.61
CA ASN A 128 4.16 6.90 -4.44
C ASN A 128 2.70 6.44 -4.61
N CYS A 129 2.17 5.67 -3.66
CA CYS A 129 0.81 5.17 -3.71
C CYS A 129 -0.18 6.17 -3.10
N ILE A 130 -1.42 6.12 -3.57
CA ILE A 130 -2.52 6.96 -3.06
C ILE A 130 -3.66 6.05 -2.65
N LEU A 131 -3.99 6.05 -1.36
CA LEU A 131 -5.17 5.39 -0.82
C LEU A 131 -6.15 6.48 -0.41
N ALA A 132 -7.26 6.59 -1.14
CA ALA A 132 -8.30 7.57 -0.87
C ALA A 132 -9.15 7.18 0.35
N ASN A 133 -9.99 8.12 0.81
CA ASN A 133 -10.67 8.02 2.10
C ASN A 133 -11.37 6.67 2.31
N GLY A 134 -11.14 6.04 3.45
CA GLY A 134 -11.79 4.78 3.82
C GLY A 134 -11.38 3.55 2.98
N ALA A 135 -10.32 3.63 2.17
CA ALA A 135 -9.73 2.43 1.59
C ALA A 135 -9.25 1.50 2.73
N THR A 136 -9.66 0.23 2.67
CA THR A 136 -9.49 -0.72 3.77
C THR A 136 -8.79 -1.96 3.25
N LEU A 137 -7.55 -2.19 3.67
CA LEU A 137 -6.76 -3.35 3.28
C LEU A 137 -6.75 -4.35 4.42
N ALA A 138 -7.24 -5.56 4.15
CA ALA A 138 -7.12 -6.68 5.09
C ALA A 138 -5.66 -7.18 5.19
N GLY A 139 -5.44 -8.22 5.99
CA GLY A 139 -4.09 -8.73 6.24
C GLY A 139 -3.38 -9.28 4.99
N HIS A 140 -2.06 -9.20 4.97
CA HIS A 140 -1.18 -9.76 3.93
C HIS A 140 -1.40 -9.20 2.52
N VAL A 141 -1.98 -8.01 2.38
CA VAL A 141 -2.14 -7.37 1.06
C VAL A 141 -0.79 -6.78 0.62
N GLU A 142 -0.43 -6.98 -0.65
CA GLU A 142 0.79 -6.45 -1.26
C GLU A 142 0.46 -5.39 -2.32
N LEU A 143 1.10 -4.22 -2.25
CA LEU A 143 0.97 -3.11 -3.20
C LEU A 143 2.34 -2.79 -3.77
N GLY A 144 2.43 -2.77 -5.10
CA GLY A 144 3.58 -2.23 -5.83
C GLY A 144 3.67 -0.71 -5.74
N ASP A 145 4.50 -0.12 -6.60
CA ASP A 145 4.69 1.33 -6.65
C ASP A 145 3.60 2.03 -7.48
N ASN A 146 3.29 3.28 -7.17
CA ASN A 146 2.36 4.14 -7.92
C ASN A 146 0.92 3.59 -8.01
N VAL A 147 0.52 2.76 -7.05
CA VAL A 147 -0.85 2.21 -6.96
C VAL A 147 -1.82 3.29 -6.48
N VAL A 148 -3.00 3.34 -7.09
CA VAL A 148 -4.10 4.21 -6.66
C VAL A 148 -5.31 3.38 -6.27
N ILE A 149 -5.78 3.54 -5.03
CA ILE A 149 -7.02 2.92 -4.54
C ILE A 149 -8.03 4.01 -4.25
N GLY A 150 -9.14 4.02 -4.97
CA GLY A 150 -10.25 4.94 -4.78
C GLY A 150 -10.94 4.73 -3.43
N GLY A 151 -11.64 5.76 -2.96
CA GLY A 151 -12.21 5.77 -1.61
C GLY A 151 -13.26 4.68 -1.40
N LEU A 152 -13.44 4.28 -0.14
CA LEU A 152 -14.41 3.26 0.29
C LEU A 152 -14.22 1.90 -0.41
N THR A 153 -12.99 1.55 -0.74
CA THR A 153 -12.63 0.31 -1.42
C THR A 153 -12.04 -0.69 -0.44
N PRO A 154 -12.76 -1.76 -0.06
CA PRO A 154 -12.18 -2.89 0.65
C PRO A 154 -11.34 -3.80 -0.27
N VAL A 155 -10.18 -4.23 0.24
CA VAL A 155 -9.29 -5.21 -0.38
C VAL A 155 -9.16 -6.42 0.54
N HIS A 156 -9.53 -7.58 0.03
CA HIS A 156 -9.49 -8.84 0.77
C HIS A 156 -8.06 -9.30 1.05
N GLN A 157 -7.88 -10.10 2.11
CA GLN A 157 -6.57 -10.61 2.51
C GLN A 157 -5.86 -11.38 1.38
N PHE A 158 -4.52 -11.29 1.38
CA PHE A 158 -3.59 -11.90 0.42
C PHE A 158 -3.71 -11.42 -1.03
N VAL A 159 -4.40 -10.32 -1.29
CA VAL A 159 -4.47 -9.75 -2.65
C VAL A 159 -3.17 -9.02 -2.98
N HIS A 160 -2.65 -9.24 -4.19
CA HIS A 160 -1.51 -8.52 -4.73
C HIS A 160 -2.00 -7.49 -5.75
N ILE A 161 -1.49 -6.25 -5.67
CA ILE A 161 -1.84 -5.14 -6.56
C ILE A 161 -0.53 -4.63 -7.17
N GLY A 162 -0.33 -4.86 -8.47
CA GLY A 162 0.91 -4.54 -9.16
C GLY A 162 1.13 -3.04 -9.43
N ASP A 163 2.36 -2.69 -9.78
CA ASP A 163 2.79 -1.30 -10.04
C ASP A 163 1.83 -0.55 -10.97
N PHE A 164 1.55 0.73 -10.70
CA PHE A 164 0.66 1.60 -11.49
C PHE A 164 -0.80 1.12 -11.63
N ALA A 165 -1.21 0.07 -10.92
CA ALA A 165 -2.60 -0.35 -10.93
C ALA A 165 -3.49 0.73 -10.31
N MET A 166 -4.72 0.81 -10.80
CA MET A 166 -5.75 1.69 -10.25
C MET A 166 -7.01 0.90 -9.93
N ILE A 167 -7.54 1.09 -8.72
CA ILE A 167 -8.82 0.55 -8.30
C ILE A 167 -9.79 1.72 -8.16
N ALA A 168 -10.90 1.70 -8.89
CA ALA A 168 -11.93 2.73 -8.76
C ALA A 168 -12.57 2.71 -7.37
N GLY A 169 -13.08 3.86 -6.91
CA GLY A 169 -13.76 3.97 -5.62
C GLY A 169 -14.99 3.09 -5.52
N ALA A 170 -15.39 2.78 -4.29
CA ALA A 170 -16.53 1.90 -3.96
C ALA A 170 -16.44 0.50 -4.62
N SER A 171 -15.23 0.05 -4.94
CA SER A 171 -14.99 -1.30 -5.46
C SER A 171 -14.78 -2.30 -4.32
N ALA A 172 -14.95 -3.59 -4.58
CA ALA A 172 -14.59 -4.65 -3.63
C ALA A 172 -13.64 -5.64 -4.31
N LEU A 173 -12.39 -5.66 -3.86
CA LEU A 173 -11.32 -6.43 -4.50
C LEU A 173 -11.03 -7.73 -3.75
N SER A 174 -11.12 -8.86 -4.44
CA SER A 174 -10.87 -10.20 -3.86
C SER A 174 -9.81 -11.05 -4.59
N GLN A 175 -9.25 -10.51 -5.68
CA GLN A 175 -8.32 -11.16 -6.59
C GLN A 175 -7.20 -10.19 -6.97
N ASP A 176 -6.12 -10.71 -7.54
CA ASP A 176 -4.92 -9.93 -7.82
C ASP A 176 -5.12 -9.00 -9.01
N ILE A 177 -4.57 -7.79 -8.94
CA ILE A 177 -4.63 -6.81 -10.03
C ILE A 177 -3.25 -6.68 -10.65
N PRO A 178 -3.06 -7.06 -11.93
CA PRO A 178 -1.78 -6.95 -12.58
C PRO A 178 -1.31 -5.50 -12.67
N PRO A 179 0.02 -5.27 -12.77
CA PRO A 179 0.57 -3.96 -13.01
C PRO A 179 -0.13 -3.24 -14.16
N TYR A 180 -0.19 -1.91 -14.07
CA TYR A 180 -0.69 -1.01 -15.10
C TYR A 180 -2.20 -1.10 -15.37
N CYS A 181 -2.93 -1.99 -14.70
CA CYS A 181 -4.35 -2.25 -14.98
C CYS A 181 -5.29 -1.35 -14.17
N LEU A 182 -6.48 -1.12 -14.71
CA LEU A 182 -7.60 -0.47 -14.04
C LEU A 182 -8.65 -1.53 -13.70
N ALA A 183 -9.08 -1.57 -12.44
CA ALA A 183 -10.17 -2.41 -11.97
C ALA A 183 -11.29 -1.59 -11.31
N GLU A 184 -12.51 -2.07 -11.43
CA GLU A 184 -13.70 -1.41 -10.87
C GLU A 184 -14.80 -2.43 -10.59
N GLY A 185 -15.59 -2.15 -9.56
CA GLY A 185 -16.88 -2.79 -9.29
C GLY A 185 -16.91 -3.52 -7.95
N ASN A 186 -18.09 -4.01 -7.59
CA ASN A 186 -18.31 -4.81 -6.39
C ASN A 186 -19.06 -6.09 -6.78
N ARG A 187 -18.37 -7.19 -7.13
CA ARG A 187 -16.92 -7.45 -7.10
C ARG A 187 -16.13 -6.76 -8.24
N ALA A 188 -14.88 -6.38 -7.95
CA ALA A 188 -14.03 -5.65 -8.89
C ALA A 188 -13.52 -6.54 -10.03
N THR A 189 -13.54 -6.01 -11.26
CA THR A 189 -13.03 -6.68 -12.46
C THR A 189 -12.19 -5.72 -13.29
N LEU A 190 -11.25 -6.24 -14.08
CA LEU A 190 -10.44 -5.46 -15.01
C LEU A 190 -11.33 -4.73 -16.04
N ARG A 191 -11.07 -3.43 -16.20
CA ARG A 191 -11.70 -2.55 -17.19
C ARG A 191 -10.76 -2.16 -18.32
N GLY A 192 -9.47 -2.42 -18.18
CA GLY A 192 -8.45 -2.03 -19.13
C GLY A 192 -7.14 -1.69 -18.45
N LEU A 193 -6.33 -0.89 -19.14
CA LEU A 193 -5.13 -0.25 -18.59
C LEU A 193 -5.49 1.07 -17.89
N ASN A 194 -4.74 1.43 -16.84
CA ASN A 194 -4.74 2.75 -16.21
C ASN A 194 -4.07 3.79 -17.12
N LEU A 195 -4.64 4.05 -18.29
CA LEU A 195 -4.03 4.93 -19.30
C LEU A 195 -3.77 6.36 -18.78
N THR A 196 -4.57 6.84 -17.82
CA THR A 196 -4.38 8.15 -17.19
C THR A 196 -3.08 8.20 -16.39
N GLY A 197 -2.83 7.20 -15.52
CA GLY A 197 -1.58 7.11 -14.76
C GLY A 197 -0.38 6.83 -15.67
N LEU A 198 -0.51 5.87 -16.58
CA LEU A 198 0.60 5.44 -17.44
C LEU A 198 1.09 6.56 -18.36
N ARG A 199 0.20 7.40 -18.91
CA ARG A 199 0.60 8.54 -19.76
C ARG A 199 1.36 9.64 -19.01
N ARG A 200 1.25 9.69 -17.69
CA ARG A 200 1.98 10.63 -16.83
C ARG A 200 3.32 10.05 -16.35
N GLY A 201 3.39 8.73 -16.18
CA GLY A 201 4.54 8.06 -15.57
C GLY A 201 5.47 7.31 -16.53
N LEU A 202 5.03 6.99 -17.76
CA LEU A 202 5.78 6.15 -18.70
C LEU A 202 5.90 6.79 -20.10
N PRO A 203 6.97 6.46 -20.85
CA PRO A 203 7.11 6.83 -22.26
C PRO A 203 5.95 6.30 -23.11
N ARG A 204 5.65 7.01 -24.21
CA ARG A 204 4.53 6.66 -25.10
C ARG A 204 4.69 5.27 -25.71
N GLU A 205 5.91 4.88 -26.01
CA GLU A 205 6.32 3.60 -26.58
C GLU A 205 5.93 2.45 -25.63
N ALA A 206 6.32 2.55 -24.36
CA ALA A 206 5.96 1.59 -23.32
C ALA A 206 4.43 1.45 -23.15
N VAL A 207 3.70 2.56 -23.20
CA VAL A 207 2.22 2.54 -23.13
C VAL A 207 1.62 1.81 -24.34
N ASN A 208 2.19 1.95 -25.53
CA ASN A 208 1.72 1.26 -26.72
C ASN A 208 2.01 -0.24 -26.66
N GLU A 209 3.20 -0.64 -26.20
CA GLU A 209 3.57 -2.04 -25.98
C GLU A 209 2.63 -2.71 -24.98
N LEU A 210 2.33 -2.04 -23.86
CA LEU A 210 1.37 -2.52 -22.86
C LEU A 210 -0.04 -2.69 -23.42
N LYS A 211 -0.49 -1.80 -24.32
CA LYS A 211 -1.80 -1.95 -24.97
C LYS A 211 -1.88 -3.20 -25.84
N ILE A 212 -0.80 -3.51 -26.57
CA ILE A 212 -0.73 -4.72 -27.40
C ILE A 212 -0.76 -5.95 -26.50
N ALA A 213 0.10 -6.00 -25.48
CA ALA A 213 0.16 -7.10 -24.53
C ALA A 213 -1.16 -7.32 -23.78
N TYR A 214 -1.83 -6.24 -23.33
CA TYR A 214 -3.11 -6.35 -22.62
C TYR A 214 -4.19 -7.01 -23.49
N LYS A 215 -4.26 -6.64 -24.78
CA LYS A 215 -5.22 -7.27 -25.72
C LYS A 215 -4.91 -8.75 -25.92
N GLU A 216 -3.63 -9.08 -26.08
CA GLU A 216 -3.21 -10.47 -26.23
C GLU A 216 -3.59 -11.30 -24.99
N LEU A 217 -3.34 -10.77 -23.78
CA LEU A 217 -3.62 -11.44 -22.52
C LEU A 217 -5.13 -11.64 -22.26
N PHE A 218 -5.95 -10.61 -22.50
CA PHE A 218 -7.32 -10.58 -21.99
C PHE A 218 -8.41 -10.59 -23.06
N GLU A 219 -8.06 -10.50 -24.35
CA GLU A 219 -9.02 -10.45 -25.46
C GLU A 219 -8.82 -11.52 -26.53
N SER A 220 -7.78 -12.36 -26.42
CA SER A 220 -7.47 -13.42 -27.41
C SER A 220 -8.33 -14.68 -27.29
N GLY A 221 -8.99 -14.90 -26.13
CA GLY A 221 -9.71 -16.14 -25.82
C GLY A 221 -8.81 -17.34 -25.47
N GLN A 222 -7.48 -17.17 -25.52
CA GLN A 222 -6.50 -18.21 -25.20
C GLN A 222 -6.27 -18.34 -23.68
N ALA A 223 -5.56 -19.39 -23.26
CA ALA A 223 -5.24 -19.60 -21.86
C ALA A 223 -4.28 -18.52 -21.35
N LEU A 224 -4.73 -17.73 -20.36
CA LEU A 224 -3.99 -16.58 -19.83
C LEU A 224 -2.54 -16.92 -19.43
N GLN A 225 -2.33 -18.09 -18.83
CA GLN A 225 -1.00 -18.54 -18.40
C GLN A 225 -0.05 -18.81 -19.58
N GLU A 226 -0.55 -19.34 -20.70
CA GLU A 226 0.29 -19.62 -21.88
C GLU A 226 0.78 -18.32 -22.52
N ILE A 227 -0.13 -17.36 -22.67
CA ILE A 227 0.18 -16.04 -23.24
C ILE A 227 1.15 -15.27 -22.34
N ALA A 228 0.89 -15.27 -21.02
CA ALA A 228 1.79 -14.63 -20.07
C ALA A 228 3.20 -15.23 -20.15
N ASN A 229 3.34 -16.56 -20.18
CA ASN A 229 4.66 -17.19 -20.33
C ASN A 229 5.35 -16.82 -21.65
N ASN A 230 4.60 -16.77 -22.77
CA ASN A 230 5.14 -16.35 -24.07
C ASN A 230 5.65 -14.89 -24.01
N LEU A 231 4.81 -13.96 -23.53
CA LEU A 231 5.17 -12.55 -23.41
C LEU A 231 6.37 -12.35 -22.48
N TYR A 232 6.47 -13.10 -21.38
CA TYR A 232 7.60 -13.04 -20.46
C TYR A 232 8.93 -13.45 -21.13
N GLN A 233 8.91 -14.50 -21.96
CA GLN A 233 10.11 -15.02 -22.62
C GLN A 233 10.53 -14.20 -23.85
N ASN A 234 9.56 -13.74 -24.64
CA ASN A 234 9.81 -13.22 -25.99
C ASN A 234 9.68 -11.71 -26.14
N SER A 235 9.08 -10.99 -25.17
CA SER A 235 8.98 -9.54 -25.25
C SER A 235 10.34 -8.87 -25.03
N SER A 236 10.65 -7.84 -25.81
CA SER A 236 11.79 -6.94 -25.53
C SER A 236 11.47 -5.86 -24.50
N SER A 237 10.19 -5.71 -24.11
CA SER A 237 9.73 -4.67 -23.19
C SER A 237 9.73 -5.16 -21.75
N GLU A 238 10.53 -4.53 -20.90
CA GLU A 238 10.58 -4.85 -19.46
C GLU A 238 9.23 -4.62 -18.76
N HIS A 239 8.44 -3.65 -19.23
CA HIS A 239 7.08 -3.42 -18.70
C HIS A 239 6.15 -4.59 -19.01
N VAL A 240 6.21 -5.12 -20.23
CA VAL A 240 5.41 -6.29 -20.64
C VAL A 240 5.86 -7.54 -19.88
N LYS A 241 7.17 -7.73 -19.70
CA LYS A 241 7.69 -8.84 -18.88
C LYS A 241 7.19 -8.79 -17.44
N LYS A 242 7.21 -7.62 -16.80
CA LYS A 242 6.66 -7.44 -15.44
C LYS A 242 5.17 -7.76 -15.37
N LEU A 243 4.38 -7.30 -16.34
CA LEU A 243 2.95 -7.61 -16.43
C LEU A 243 2.73 -9.12 -16.53
N ALA A 244 3.48 -9.78 -17.41
CA ALA A 244 3.40 -11.21 -17.65
C ALA A 244 3.84 -12.03 -16.43
N GLU A 245 4.96 -11.68 -15.81
CA GLU A 245 5.50 -12.36 -14.62
C GLU A 245 4.53 -12.28 -13.43
N PHE A 246 3.86 -11.14 -13.25
CA PHE A 246 2.85 -11.01 -12.22
C PHE A 246 1.70 -12.02 -12.42
N ILE A 247 1.23 -12.15 -13.66
CA ILE A 247 0.13 -13.05 -14.01
C ILE A 247 0.54 -14.52 -13.79
N THR A 248 1.79 -14.89 -14.11
CA THR A 248 2.26 -16.27 -13.89
C THR A 248 2.44 -16.62 -12.42
N LYS A 249 2.67 -15.63 -11.55
CA LYS A 249 2.86 -15.83 -10.10
C LYS A 249 1.58 -15.62 -9.27
N SER A 250 0.50 -15.11 -9.85
CA SER A 250 -0.75 -14.84 -9.14
C SER A 250 -1.32 -16.12 -8.50
N LYS A 251 -1.66 -16.02 -7.20
CA LYS A 251 -2.23 -17.12 -6.43
C LYS A 251 -3.74 -16.99 -6.25
N ARG A 252 -4.26 -15.75 -6.28
CA ARG A 252 -5.70 -15.48 -6.16
C ARG A 252 -6.41 -15.35 -7.51
N GLY A 253 -5.65 -15.50 -8.59
CA GLY A 253 -6.13 -15.30 -9.96
C GLY A 253 -6.37 -13.83 -10.27
N ILE A 254 -6.65 -13.55 -11.54
CA ILE A 254 -6.90 -12.21 -12.08
C ILE A 254 -8.41 -12.05 -12.33
N PRO A 255 -9.06 -10.96 -11.88
CA PRO A 255 -10.49 -10.79 -12.08
C PRO A 255 -10.77 -10.14 -13.45
N TYR A 256 -10.99 -10.95 -14.48
CA TYR A 256 -11.36 -10.46 -15.82
C TYR A 256 -12.50 -11.28 -16.42
N THR A 257 -13.31 -10.64 -17.26
CA THR A 257 -14.35 -11.33 -18.02
C THR A 257 -13.73 -11.91 -19.28
N ARG A 258 -13.80 -13.23 -19.46
CA ARG A 258 -13.46 -13.86 -20.73
C ARG A 258 -14.47 -13.42 -21.79
N LYS A 259 -13.97 -12.90 -22.91
CA LYS A 259 -14.75 -12.69 -24.12
C LYS A 259 -14.94 -14.01 -24.86
#